data_AF-A0A1F8FRH2-F1
#
_entry.id   AF-A0A1F8FRH2-F1
#
_cell.length_a   1.000
_cell.length_b   1.000
_cell.length_c   1.000
_cell.angle_alpha   90.00
_cell.angle_beta   90.00
_cell.angle_gamma   90.00
#
_symmetry.space_group_name_H-M   'P 1'
#
loop_
_entity.id
_entity.type
_entity.pdbx_description
1 polymer ?
#
loop_
_entity_poly.entity_id
_entity_poly.type
_entity_poly.pdbx_seq_one_letter_code
_entity_poly.pdbx_strand_id
1 'polypeptide(L)'
;MGIFDSLTNSWYHIRYGANNNSEQVKSLQLFLNENLDIKLSANGIYDKPTFDAVKTFQMKYRDDILKPWGISESTGYVYKTTRRMINNLKCFDLNLPMPILP
;
A
#
# COMPACT_ATOMS: atom_id res chain seq x y z
N MET A 1 12.65 -3.08 17.35
CA MET A 1 12.03 -1.87 16.75
C MET A 1 11.56 -2.24 15.35
N GLY A 2 10.41 -2.91 15.26
CA GLY A 2 9.76 -3.25 13.99
C GLY A 2 8.45 -2.47 13.92
N ILE A 3 8.28 -1.63 12.90
CA ILE A 3 7.10 -0.75 12.75
C ILE A 3 5.86 -1.53 12.25
N PHE A 4 5.84 -2.87 12.29
CA PHE A 4 4.72 -3.69 11.85
C PHE A 4 4.54 -4.92 12.74
N ASP A 5 4.28 -4.71 14.03
CA ASP A 5 3.79 -5.78 14.89
C ASP A 5 2.32 -6.12 14.56
N SER A 6 2.10 -7.42 14.40
CA SER A 6 0.84 -8.17 14.31
C SER A 6 0.06 -8.13 12.99
N LEU A 7 0.04 -9.29 12.36
CA LEU A 7 -0.84 -9.75 11.28
C LEU A 7 -2.34 -9.81 11.68
N THR A 8 -2.77 -9.01 12.66
CA THR A 8 -4.15 -9.00 13.18
C THR A 8 -4.77 -7.61 13.31
N ASN A 9 -4.06 -6.52 13.01
CA ASN A 9 -4.67 -5.19 13.01
C ASN A 9 -5.46 -4.96 11.69
N SER A 10 -6.67 -5.54 11.64
CA SER A 10 -7.66 -5.45 10.56
C SER A 10 -8.10 -4.02 10.19
N TRP A 11 -7.58 -2.99 10.85
CA TRP A 11 -8.02 -1.59 10.72
C TRP A 11 -7.14 -0.72 9.82
N TYR A 12 -5.99 -1.23 9.35
CA TYR A 12 -5.10 -0.45 8.48
C TYR A 12 -5.51 -0.62 7.02
N HIS A 13 -6.37 0.26 6.53
CA HIS A 13 -6.64 0.43 5.11
C HIS A 13 -6.63 1.91 4.77
N ILE A 14 -5.98 2.27 3.67
CA ILE A 14 -5.97 3.64 3.17
C ILE A 14 -6.85 3.67 1.92
N ARG A 15 -7.88 4.51 1.93
CA ARG A 15 -8.83 4.65 0.82
C ARG A 15 -9.08 6.12 0.52
N TYR A 16 -9.30 6.42 -0.76
CA TYR A 16 -9.54 7.79 -1.21
C TYR A 16 -10.84 8.35 -0.61
N GLY A 17 -10.81 9.61 -0.18
CA GLY A 17 -11.97 10.28 0.41
C GLY A 17 -12.35 9.85 1.85
N ALA A 18 -11.57 8.97 2.50
CA ALA A 18 -11.81 8.60 3.89
C ALA A 18 -10.90 9.34 4.88
N ASN A 19 -11.28 9.29 6.15
CA ASN A 19 -10.42 9.71 7.26
C ASN A 19 -9.32 8.66 7.50
N ASN A 20 -8.24 8.77 6.73
CA ASN A 20 -7.07 7.90 6.85
C ASN A 20 -6.15 8.39 7.98
N ASN A 21 -5.41 7.48 8.61
CA ASN A 21 -4.38 7.87 9.57
C ASN A 21 -3.23 8.60 8.86
N SER A 22 -2.92 9.82 9.30
CA SER A 22 -1.94 10.70 8.61
C SER A 22 -0.52 10.15 8.62
N GLU A 23 -0.07 9.56 9.71
CA GLU A 23 1.30 8.99 9.81
C GLU A 23 1.48 7.78 8.89
N GLN A 24 0.42 7.00 8.71
CA GLN A 24 0.38 5.88 7.79
C GLN A 24 0.45 6.35 6.34
N VAL A 25 -0.33 7.38 6.00
CA VAL A 25 -0.29 7.99 4.66
C VAL A 25 1.08 8.60 4.38
N LYS A 26 1.70 9.26 5.36
CA LYS A 26 3.05 9.82 5.21
C LYS A 26 4.08 8.73 4.94
N SER A 27 3.99 7.61 5.66
CA SER A 27 4.85 6.44 5.46
C SER A 27 4.66 5.79 4.08
N LEU A 28 3.43 5.79 3.57
CA LEU A 28 3.09 5.35 2.22
C LEU A 28 3.67 6.31 1.16
N GLN A 29 3.51 7.62 1.34
CA GLN A 29 4.02 8.63 0.40
C GLN A 29 5.55 8.54 0.24
N LEU A 30 6.28 8.41 1.35
CA LEU A 30 7.74 8.22 1.32
C LEU A 30 8.12 6.93 0.57
N PHE A 31 7.43 5.82 0.86
CA PHE A 31 7.66 4.56 0.17
C PHE A 31 7.39 4.67 -1.34
N LEU A 32 6.31 5.33 -1.75
CA LEU A 32 5.98 5.51 -3.15
C LEU A 32 7.01 6.37 -3.88
N ASN A 33 7.51 7.43 -3.23
CA ASN A 33 8.59 8.25 -3.77
C ASN A 33 9.84 7.42 -4.07
N GLU A 34 10.26 6.60 -3.10
CA GLU A 34 11.42 5.72 -3.26
C GLU A 34 11.19 4.62 -4.32
N ASN A 35 10.04 3.94 -4.30
CA ASN A 35 9.82 2.76 -5.15
C ASN A 35 9.46 3.08 -6.61
N LEU A 36 8.91 4.27 -6.85
CA LEU A 36 8.50 4.72 -8.18
C LEU A 36 9.39 5.84 -8.75
N ASP A 37 10.39 6.31 -7.99
CA ASP A 37 11.23 7.46 -8.35
C ASP A 37 10.39 8.72 -8.67
N ILE A 38 9.49 9.06 -7.75
CA ILE A 38 8.58 10.22 -7.85
C ILE A 38 8.72 11.16 -6.65
N LYS A 39 8.09 12.34 -6.72
CA LYS A 39 8.19 13.39 -5.68
C LYS A 39 6.82 13.85 -5.18
N LEU A 40 6.13 12.99 -4.44
CA LEU A 40 4.95 13.34 -3.63
C LEU A 40 5.36 14.14 -2.40
N SER A 41 4.48 15.05 -1.97
CA SER A 41 4.57 15.70 -0.67
C SER A 41 4.20 14.71 0.44
N ALA A 42 5.16 14.35 1.30
CA ALA A 42 4.94 13.46 2.44
C ALA A 42 4.25 14.18 3.62
N ASN A 43 3.02 14.65 3.40
CA ASN A 43 2.23 15.47 4.32
C ASN A 43 1.17 14.67 5.10
N GLY A 44 1.01 13.37 4.84
CA GLY A 44 0.01 12.54 5.49
C GLY A 44 -1.42 12.72 4.96
N ILE A 45 -1.60 13.44 3.85
CA ILE A 45 -2.90 13.63 3.19
C ILE A 45 -3.00 12.68 2.01
N TYR A 46 -4.03 11.82 2.00
CA TYR A 46 -4.24 10.86 0.90
C TYR A 46 -5.01 11.53 -0.24
N ASP A 47 -4.31 12.42 -0.94
CA ASP A 47 -4.81 13.24 -2.04
C ASP A 47 -4.76 12.53 -3.41
N LYS A 48 -5.18 13.24 -4.46
CA LYS A 48 -5.25 12.69 -5.81
C LYS A 48 -3.87 12.21 -6.33
N PRO A 49 -2.77 12.98 -6.19
CA PRO A 49 -1.43 12.50 -6.52
C PRO A 49 -1.05 11.21 -5.80
N THR A 50 -1.32 11.12 -4.49
CA THR A 50 -1.00 9.91 -3.72
C THR A 50 -1.83 8.71 -4.18
N PHE A 51 -3.12 8.93 -4.47
CA PHE A 51 -4.01 7.91 -5.04
C PHE A 51 -3.54 7.39 -6.41
N ASP A 52 -3.16 8.29 -7.31
CA ASP A 52 -2.65 7.93 -8.65
C ASP A 52 -1.32 7.18 -8.54
N ALA A 53 -0.45 7.55 -7.59
CA ALA A 53 0.77 6.81 -7.32
C ALA A 53 0.52 5.39 -6.78
N VAL A 54 -0.47 5.20 -5.91
CA VAL A 54 -0.89 3.84 -5.49
C VAL A 54 -1.40 3.05 -6.69
N LYS A 55 -2.18 3.66 -7.58
CA LYS A 55 -2.63 2.98 -8.80
C LYS A 55 -1.48 2.52 -9.68
N THR A 56 -0.46 3.34 -9.87
CA THR A 56 0.76 2.98 -10.59
C THR A 56 1.50 1.83 -9.90
N PHE A 57 1.67 1.89 -8.58
CA PHE A 57 2.28 0.81 -7.80
C PHE A 57 1.51 -0.52 -7.94
N GLN A 58 0.19 -0.49 -7.84
CA GLN A 58 -0.66 -1.68 -7.99
C GLN A 58 -0.51 -2.31 -9.39
N MET A 59 -0.38 -1.50 -10.44
CA MET A 59 -0.14 -2.01 -11.80
C MET A 59 1.27 -2.57 -11.96
N LYS A 60 2.29 -1.93 -11.36
CA LYS A 60 3.68 -2.41 -11.37
C LYS A 60 3.82 -3.81 -10.77
N TYR A 61 3.07 -4.10 -9.70
CA TYR A 61 3.06 -5.42 -9.03
C TYR A 61 1.71 -6.13 -9.19
N ARG A 62 1.12 -6.05 -10.38
CA ARG A 62 -0.24 -6.55 -10.67
C ARG A 62 -0.45 -8.01 -10.27
N ASP A 63 0.51 -8.88 -10.55
CA ASP A 63 0.37 -10.32 -10.32
C ASP A 63 0.29 -10.68 -8.83
N ASP A 64 0.95 -9.92 -7.95
CA ASP A 64 0.89 -10.11 -6.50
C ASP A 64 -0.26 -9.34 -5.84
N ILE A 65 -0.66 -8.21 -6.44
CA ILE A 65 -1.62 -7.30 -5.82
C ILE A 65 -3.03 -7.49 -6.33
N LEU A 66 -3.23 -7.47 -7.65
CA LEU A 66 -4.56 -7.37 -8.29
C LEU A 66 -5.07 -8.73 -8.76
N LYS A 67 -4.20 -9.53 -9.39
CA LYS A 67 -4.55 -10.86 -9.92
C LYS A 67 -5.17 -11.81 -8.89
N PRO A 68 -4.74 -11.84 -7.60
CA PRO A 68 -5.37 -12.70 -6.61
C PRO A 68 -6.85 -12.38 -6.34
N TRP A 69 -7.27 -11.15 -6.66
CA TRP A 69 -8.66 -10.71 -6.55
C TRP A 69 -9.45 -10.83 -7.85
N GLY A 70 -8.82 -11.29 -8.94
CA GLY A 70 -9.44 -11.28 -10.27
C GLY A 70 -9.67 -9.88 -10.83
N ILE A 71 -8.96 -8.86 -10.31
CA ILE A 71 -9.14 -7.46 -10.72
C ILE A 71 -8.12 -7.12 -11.82
N SER A 72 -8.58 -6.49 -12.90
CA SER A 72 -7.73 -6.06 -14.01
C SER A 72 -7.27 -4.60 -13.94
N GLU A 73 -7.96 -3.78 -13.16
CA GLU A 73 -7.71 -2.34 -13.04
C GLU A 73 -7.26 -1.97 -11.63
N SER A 74 -6.33 -1.03 -11.51
CA SER A 74 -5.88 -0.56 -10.20
C SER A 74 -6.98 0.24 -9.48
N THR A 75 -7.14 -0.02 -8.19
CA THR A 75 -8.19 0.55 -7.34
C THR A 75 -7.75 1.82 -6.62
N GLY A 76 -6.44 2.00 -6.42
CA GLY A 76 -5.89 3.05 -5.58
C GLY A 76 -6.23 2.88 -4.09
N TYR A 77 -6.65 1.68 -3.67
CA TYR A 77 -6.87 1.37 -2.25
C TYR A 77 -5.73 0.51 -1.70
N VAL A 78 -5.18 0.93 -0.57
CA VAL A 78 -4.16 0.17 0.14
C VAL A 78 -4.85 -0.77 1.12
N TYR A 79 -5.13 -1.99 0.67
CA TYR A 79 -5.75 -3.04 1.46
C TYR A 79 -4.81 -4.25 1.61
N LYS A 80 -5.32 -5.47 1.78
CA LYS A 80 -4.54 -6.66 2.18
C LYS A 80 -3.32 -6.92 1.28
N THR A 81 -3.50 -7.03 -0.03
CA THR A 81 -2.43 -7.46 -0.96
C THR A 81 -1.46 -6.34 -1.29
N THR A 82 -1.95 -5.11 -1.42
CA THR A 82 -1.08 -3.92 -1.56
C THR A 82 -0.20 -3.76 -0.32
N ARG A 83 -0.74 -3.91 0.89
CA ARG A 83 0.04 -3.84 2.14
C ARG A 83 1.07 -4.96 2.24
N ARG A 84 0.68 -6.20 1.91
CA ARG A 84 1.60 -7.34 1.85
C ARG A 84 2.80 -7.00 0.96
N MET A 85 2.55 -6.49 -0.25
CA MET A 85 3.61 -6.15 -1.19
C MET A 85 4.52 -5.05 -0.65
N ILE A 86 3.95 -3.96 -0.11
CA ILE A 86 4.73 -2.87 0.51
C ILE A 86 5.64 -3.41 1.62
N ASN A 87 5.11 -4.26 2.50
CA ASN A 87 5.87 -4.83 3.61
C ASN A 87 7.01 -5.73 3.13
N ASN A 88 6.75 -6.62 2.17
CA ASN A 88 7.79 -7.48 1.59
C ASN A 88 8.90 -6.68 0.88
N LEU A 89 8.55 -5.56 0.25
CA LEU A 89 9.54 -4.68 -0.40
C LEU A 89 10.35 -3.85 0.61
N LYS A 90 9.75 -3.45 1.74
CA LYS A 90 10.46 -2.73 2.82
C LYS A 90 11.35 -3.63 3.66
N CYS A 91 10.97 -4.90 3.82
CA CYS A 91 11.71 -5.86 4.62
C CYS A 91 11.63 -7.23 3.95
N PHE A 92 12.67 -7.55 3.18
CA PHE A 92 12.74 -8.77 2.38
C PHE A 92 12.62 -10.04 3.25
N ASP A 93 13.17 -10.01 4.46
CA ASP A 93 13.16 -11.15 5.39
C ASP A 93 11.76 -11.49 5.95
N LEU A 94 10.75 -10.65 5.74
CA LEU A 94 9.40 -10.94 6.22
C LEU A 94 8.73 -12.09 5.45
N ASN A 95 9.01 -12.22 4.15
CA ASN A 95 8.42 -13.21 3.24
C ASN A 95 6.93 -13.51 3.53
N LEU A 96 6.10 -12.46 3.60
CA LEU A 96 4.73 -12.59 4.09
C LEU A 96 3.90 -13.48 3.14
N PRO A 97 3.15 -14.46 3.69
CA PRO A 97 2.27 -15.31 2.88
C PRO A 97 1.12 -14.51 2.29
N MET A 98 0.47 -15.08 1.29
CA MET A 98 -0.76 -14.53 0.73
C MET A 98 -1.86 -14.46 1.81
N PRO A 99 -2.51 -13.31 2.05
CA PRO A 99 -3.59 -13.23 3.02
C PRO A 99 -4.83 -13.97 2.52
N ILE A 100 -5.66 -14.44 3.45
CA ILE A 100 -7.01 -14.94 3.15
C ILE A 100 -7.83 -13.79 2.56
N LEU A 101 -8.32 -14.00 1.35
CA LEU A 101 -9.22 -13.08 0.65
C LEU A 101 -10.66 -13.37 1.10
N PRO A 102 -11.51 -12.33 1.26
CA PRO A 102 -12.94 -12.51 1.54
C PRO A 102 -13.68 -13.25 0.42
#